data_AF-A0A0L0EL45-F1
#
_entry.id   AF-A0A0L0EL45-F1
#
_cell.length_a   1.000
_cell.length_b   1.000
_cell.length_c   1.000
_cell.angle_alpha   90.00
_cell.angle_beta   90.00
_cell.angle_gamma   90.00
#
_symmetry.space_group_name_H-M   'P 1'
#
loop_
_entity.id
_entity.type
_entity.pdbx_description
1 polymer ?
#
loop_
_entity_poly.entity_id
_entity_poly.type
_entity_poly.pdbx_seq_one_letter_code
_entity_poly.pdbx_strand_id
1 'polypeptide(L)' 'MIYTSGSTGTPKGVEISHRALMDYLNFALKGYYADHLNGSLLVTSHGFDIGVPSLYLPLLSGGSVQLLDNQELLPALSKA' A
#
# COMPACT_ATOMS: atom_id res chain seq x y z
N MET A 1 -0.60 -12.85 1.65
CA MET A 1 -1.23 -13.52 0.49
C MET A 1 -2.29 -12.61 -0.06
N ILE A 2 -2.38 -12.47 -1.39
CA ILE A 2 -3.43 -11.69 -2.06
C ILE A 2 -4.18 -12.63 -3.01
N TYR A 3 -5.51 -12.52 -3.08
CA TYR A 3 -6.32 -13.36 -3.98
C TYR A 3 -6.67 -12.61 -5.25
N THR A 4 -6.60 -13.31 -6.39
CA THR A 4 -6.99 -12.79 -7.70
C THR A 4 -8.08 -13.65 -8.33
N SER A 5 -8.79 -13.09 -9.32
CA SER A 5 -9.79 -13.85 -10.08
C SER A 5 -9.11 -15.02 -10.79
N GLY A 6 -9.65 -16.22 -10.60
CA GLY A 6 -9.18 -17.42 -11.29
C GLY A 6 -10.01 -17.66 -12.54
N SER A 7 -9.33 -17.99 -13.64
CA SER A 7 -9.94 -18.41 -14.91
C SER A 7 -10.86 -19.64 -14.80
N THR A 8 -10.74 -20.41 -13.71
CA THR A 8 -11.55 -21.61 -13.41
C THR A 8 -12.77 -21.31 -12.52
N GLY A 9 -13.03 -20.04 -12.20
CA GLY A 9 -14.10 -19.63 -11.28
C GLY A 9 -13.71 -19.70 -9.79
N THR A 10 -12.56 -20.28 -9.46
CA THR A 10 -12.01 -20.34 -8.09
C THR A 10 -10.87 -19.34 -7.92
N PRO A 11 -10.89 -18.45 -6.90
CA PRO A 11 -9.82 -17.49 -6.68
C PRO A 11 -8.45 -18.15 -6.51
N LYS A 12 -7.41 -17.52 -7.07
CA LYS A 12 -6.03 -17.98 -6.96
C LYS A 12 -5.31 -17.15 -5.90
N GLY A 13 -4.69 -17.81 -4.92
CA GLY A 13 -3.87 -17.15 -3.92
C GLY A 13 -2.46 -16.89 -4.45
N VAL A 14 -2.06 -15.63 -4.45
CA VAL A 14 -0.70 -15.19 -4.74
C VAL A 14 0.06 -15.08 -3.42
N GLU A 15 0.99 -16.01 -3.21
CA GLU A 15 1.90 -16.00 -2.07
C GLU A 15 3.05 -15.04 -2.35
N ILE A 16 3.36 -14.19 -1.36
CA ILE A 16 4.42 -13.19 -1.44
C ILE A 16 5.29 -13.39 -0.21
N SER A 17 6.56 -13.74 -0.42
CA SER A 17 7.49 -13.89 0.69
C SER A 17 7.84 -12.54 1.30
N HIS A 18 8.21 -12.53 2.59
CA HIS A 18 8.74 -11.33 3.24
C HIS A 18 9.94 -10.75 2.49
N ARG A 19 10.83 -11.60 1.95
CA ARG A 19 12.00 -11.14 1.19
C ARG A 19 11.58 -10.38 -0.07
N ALA A 20 10.69 -10.96 -0.88
CA ALA A 20 10.22 -10.32 -2.10
C ALA A 20 9.52 -8.97 -1.80
N LEU A 21 8.72 -8.93 -0.72
CA LEU A 21 8.10 -7.68 -0.26
C LEU A 21 9.15 -6.64 0.13
N MET A 22 10.16 -7.02 0.92
CA MET A 22 11.21 -6.09 1.35
C MET A 22 12.09 -5.62 0.19
N ASP A 23 12.39 -6.47 -0.79
CA ASP A 23 13.14 -6.08 -1.98
C ASP A 23 12.40 -4.98 -2.76
N TYR A 24 11.07 -5.14 -2.93
CA TYR A 24 10.22 -4.12 -3.55
C TYR A 24 10.16 -2.82 -2.72
N LEU A 25 9.96 -2.92 -1.41
CA LEU A 25 9.85 -1.74 -0.55
C LEU A 25 11.16 -0.95 -0.49
N ASN A 26 12.31 -1.63 -0.49
CA ASN A 26 13.62 -0.97 -0.58
C ASN A 26 13.83 -0.26 -1.92
N PHE A 27 13.35 -0.83 -3.03
CA PHE A 27 13.34 -0.15 -4.32
C PHE A 27 12.43 1.08 -4.28
N ALA A 28 11.23 0.95 -3.74
CA ALA A 28 10.24 2.01 -3.65
C ALA A 28 10.71 3.20 -2.78
N LEU A 29 11.32 2.92 -1.62
CA LEU A 29 11.93 3.92 -0.74
C LEU A 29 12.95 4.79 -1.47
N LYS A 30 13.75 4.19 -2.36
CA LYS A 30 14.78 4.90 -3.13
C LYS A 30 14.26 5.52 -4.42
N GLY A 31 13.20 4.95 -4.99
CA GLY A 31 12.74 5.26 -6.33
C GLY A 31 11.68 6.36 -6.37
N TYR A 32 10.69 6.30 -5.47
CA TYR A 32 9.54 7.20 -5.56
C TYR A 32 8.98 7.68 -4.22
N TYR A 33 9.41 7.12 -3.08
CA TYR A 33 9.07 7.69 -1.78
C TYR A 33 10.01 8.86 -1.50
N ALA A 34 9.47 10.08 -1.44
CA ALA A 34 10.31 11.26 -1.24
C ALA A 34 10.61 11.46 0.26
N ASP A 35 11.85 11.85 0.58
CA ASP A 35 12.35 12.01 1.96
C ASP A 35 11.57 13.04 2.81
N HIS A 36 10.85 13.96 2.15
CA HIS A 36 10.03 14.97 2.83
C HIS A 36 8.62 14.48 3.19
N LEU A 37 8.24 13.27 2.75
CA LEU A 37 6.96 12.67 3.09
C LEU A 37 7.04 12.04 4.48
N ASN A 38 6.11 12.43 5.36
CA ASN A 38 6.00 11.90 6.73
C ASN A 38 4.78 10.99 6.92
N GLY A 39 4.10 10.61 5.83
CA GLY A 39 2.95 9.73 5.91
C GLY A 39 2.35 9.36 4.57
N SER A 40 1.25 8.62 4.62
CA SER A 40 0.43 8.26 3.46
C SER A 40 -1.05 8.12 3.82
N LEU A 41 -1.89 8.12 2.80
CA LEU A 41 -3.29 7.71 2.90
C LEU A 41 -3.44 6.26 2.45
N LEU A 42 -4.09 5.43 3.27
CA LEU A 42 -4.52 4.09 2.89
C LEU A 42 -6.03 4.11 2.65
N VAL A 43 -6.40 4.17 1.36
CA VAL A 43 -7.78 4.30 0.87
C VAL A 43 -8.24 3.06 0.09
N THR A 44 -7.32 2.17 -0.24
CA THR A 44 -7.60 0.94 -0.97
C THR A 44 -7.82 -0.23 -0.03
N SER A 45 -8.65 -1.18 -0.47
CA SER A 45 -8.84 -2.43 0.28
C SER A 45 -7.52 -3.18 0.42
N HIS A 46 -7.28 -3.77 1.59
CA HIS A 46 -6.12 -4.62 1.88
C HIS A 46 -6.05 -5.88 0.99
N GLY A 47 -7.12 -6.20 0.26
CA GLY A 47 -7.15 -7.27 -0.72
C GLY A 47 -6.47 -6.95 -2.05
N PHE A 48 -6.03 -5.70 -2.28
CA PHE A 48 -5.29 -5.30 -3.48
C PHE A 48 -3.84 -4.92 -3.15
N ASP A 49 -2.93 -5.18 -4.08
CA ASP A 49 -1.50 -4.92 -3.93
C ASP A 49 -1.13 -3.43 -3.96
N ILE A 50 -1.92 -2.60 -4.66
CA ILE A 50 -1.69 -1.16 -4.79
C ILE A 50 -1.65 -0.41 -3.44
N GLY A 51 -2.26 -0.96 -2.38
CA GLY A 51 -2.20 -0.39 -1.03
C GLY A 51 -0.90 -0.68 -0.27
N VAL A 52 -0.09 -1.63 -0.74
CA VAL A 52 1.14 -2.06 -0.06
C VAL A 52 2.14 -0.91 0.14
N PRO A 53 2.48 -0.09 -0.88
CA PRO A 53 3.37 1.05 -0.70
C PRO A 53 2.83 2.07 0.30
N SER A 54 1.54 2.42 0.18
CA SER A 54 0.90 3.36 1.10
C SER A 54 1.01 2.85 2.54
N LEU A 55 0.76 1.57 2.79
CA LEU A 55 0.87 1.04 4.15
C LEU A 55 2.31 1.02 4.68
N TYR A 56 3.28 0.52 3.90
CA TYR A 56 4.59 0.18 4.47
C TYR A 56 5.65 1.28 4.36
N LEU A 57 5.68 2.06 3.27
CA LEU A 57 6.74 3.06 3.06
C LEU A 57 6.83 4.13 4.18
N PRO A 58 5.71 4.76 4.62
CA PRO A 58 5.78 5.67 5.75
C PRO A 58 6.21 4.98 7.03
N LEU A 59 5.71 3.77 7.32
CA LEU A 59 6.05 3.06 8.56
C LEU A 59 7.54 2.67 8.61
N LEU A 60 8.12 2.29 7.47
CA LEU A 60 9.56 2.01 7.35
C LEU A 60 10.43 3.27 7.49
N SER A 61 9.86 4.44 7.25
CA SER A 61 10.55 5.75 7.31
C SER A 61 10.26 6.52 8.59
N GLY A 62 9.54 5.94 9.56
CA GLY A 62 9.15 6.60 10.81
C GLY A 62 7.96 7.56 10.70
N GLY A 63 7.27 7.57 9.56
CA GLY A 63 6.04 8.31 9.32
C GLY A 63 4.77 7.58 9.78
N SER A 64 3.62 8.10 9.39
CA SER A 64 2.30 7.58 9.78
C SER A 64 1.44 7.16 8.59
N VAL A 65 0.43 6.32 8.85
CA VAL A 65 -0.58 5.93 7.86
C VAL A 65 -1.94 6.40 8.34
N GLN A 66 -2.62 7.18 7.52
CA GLN A 66 -4.01 7.56 7.77
C GLN A 66 -4.93 6.59 7.03
N LEU A 67 -5.74 5.86 7.80
CA LEU A 67 -6.83 5.07 7.25
C LEU A 67 -7.97 6.02 6.91
N LEU A 68 -8.46 5.96 5.67
CA LEU A 68 -9.61 6.73 5.25
C LEU A 68 -10.65 5.79 4.68
N ASP A 69 -11.90 6.04 5.04
CA ASP A 69 -13.00 5.47 4.29
C ASP A 69 -13.24 6.26 2.98
N ASN A 70 -14.11 5.72 2.12
CA ASN A 70 -14.36 6.30 0.81
C ASN A 70 -15.07 7.67 0.87
N GLN A 71 -15.73 8.00 2.00
CA GLN A 71 -16.41 9.28 2.20
C GLN A 71 -15.42 10.37 2.64
N GLU A 72 -14.34 9.98 3.31
CA GLU A 72 -13.31 10.89 3.83
C GLU A 72 -12.22 11.24 2.81
N LEU A 73 -12.13 10.51 1.70
CA LEU A 73 -11.09 10.71 0.67
C LEU A 73 -11.07 12.14 0.09
N LEU A 74 -12.19 12.61 -0.45
CA LEU A 74 -12.26 13.95 -1.07
C LEU A 74 -11.97 15.08 -0.04
N PRO A 75 -12.55 15.06 1.17
CA PRO A 75 -12.17 15.98 2.23
C PRO A 75 -10.68 15.93 2.61
N ALA A 76 -10.07 14.75 2.66
CA ALA A 76 -8.66 14.61 3.02
C ALA A 76 -7.74 15.22 1.94
N LEU A 77 -8.03 14.99 0.67
CA LEU A 77 -7.27 15.57 -0.45
C LEU A 77 -7.37 17.10 -0.53
N SER A 78 -8.47 17.68 -0.03
CA SER A 78 -8.63 19.15 0.01
C SER A 78 -7.75 19.84 1.06
N LYS A 79 -7.17 19.07 1.99
CA LYS A 79 -6.39 19.57 3.14
C LYS A 79 -4.89 19.24 3.05
N ALA A 80 -4.50 18.41 2.09
CA ALA A 80 -3.11 18.02 1.80
C ALA A 80 -2.49 18.97 0.78
#